data_AF-A0AAX3A855-F1
#
_entry.id   AF-A0AAX3A855-F1
#
_cell.length_a   1.000
_cell.length_b   1.000
_cell.length_c   1.000
_cell.angle_alpha   90.00
_cell.angle_beta   90.00
_cell.angle_gamma   90.00
#
_symmetry.space_group_name_H-M   'P 1'
#
loop_
_entity.id
_entity.type
_entity.pdbx_description
1 polymer ?
#
loop_
_entity_poly.entity_id
_entity_poly.type
_entity_poly.pdbx_seq_one_letter_code
_entity_poly.pdbx_strand_id
1 'polypeptide(L)'
;MTFQAFTKTITAALCGAALATAVSAQEDAVLTVTAGDMEHTYTMEQLKELPSSSFETETIWTEGAQTFQGVSLKDLMDTLDVSEGMIEATAINDYAVEIPMEDAVSDGPIIAYANNDKEMSRRGKGPLWIVYPYDSDVKYQTETIYSRSIWQLNRLAIK
;
A
#
# COMPACT_ATOMS: atom_id res chain seq x y z
N MET A 1 -35.82 -10.50 -71.45
CA MET A 1 -34.69 -11.38 -71.81
C MET A 1 -33.51 -10.91 -70.97
N THR A 2 -33.46 -11.26 -69.67
CA THR A 2 -32.91 -12.50 -69.07
C THR A 2 -31.38 -12.59 -69.21
N PHE A 3 -30.67 -12.52 -68.08
CA PHE A 3 -29.54 -13.36 -67.58
C PHE A 3 -28.82 -12.58 -66.46
N GLN A 4 -29.08 -12.87 -65.19
CA GLN A 4 -28.44 -13.85 -64.29
C GLN A 4 -27.26 -13.29 -63.47
N ALA A 5 -27.34 -13.62 -62.17
CA ALA A 5 -26.51 -13.28 -61.03
C ALA A 5 -25.04 -13.72 -61.11
N PHE A 6 -24.18 -13.06 -60.33
CA PHE A 6 -23.15 -13.73 -59.56
C PHE A 6 -23.00 -13.11 -58.16
N THR A 7 -23.38 -13.90 -57.17
CA THR A 7 -23.10 -13.75 -55.75
C THR A 7 -21.60 -13.78 -55.49
N LYS A 8 -21.06 -12.88 -54.66
CA LYS A 8 -19.87 -13.14 -53.86
C LYS A 8 -20.12 -12.76 -52.41
N THR A 9 -19.65 -13.65 -51.56
CA THR A 9 -19.95 -13.84 -50.15
C THR A 9 -18.65 -13.61 -49.37
N ILE A 10 -18.76 -13.03 -48.16
CA ILE A 10 -17.83 -13.08 -47.00
C ILE A 10 -16.51 -12.30 -47.19
N THR A 11 -16.17 -11.31 -46.34
CA THR A 11 -15.82 -11.49 -44.93
C THR A 11 -16.07 -10.22 -44.11
N ALA A 12 -16.79 -10.37 -43.00
CA ALA A 12 -16.88 -9.37 -41.94
C ALA A 12 -15.56 -9.36 -41.17
N ALA A 13 -14.80 -8.27 -41.25
CA ALA A 13 -13.68 -8.01 -40.36
C ALA A 13 -14.26 -7.44 -39.06
N LEU A 14 -14.39 -8.31 -38.05
CA LEU A 14 -14.77 -7.91 -36.70
C LEU A 14 -13.58 -7.13 -36.11
N CYS A 15 -13.73 -5.80 -35.99
CA CYS A 15 -12.83 -4.96 -35.20
C CYS A 15 -12.94 -5.37 -33.73
N GLY A 16 -12.10 -6.29 -33.28
CA GLY A 16 -11.85 -6.54 -31.87
C GLY A 16 -10.91 -5.47 -31.33
N ALA A 17 -11.45 -4.30 -30.96
CA ALA A 17 -10.72 -3.35 -30.13
C ALA A 17 -10.69 -3.89 -28.70
N ALA A 18 -9.67 -4.67 -28.37
CA ALA A 18 -9.34 -4.97 -26.98
C ALA A 18 -8.74 -3.70 -26.37
N LEU A 19 -9.58 -2.88 -25.73
CA LEU A 19 -9.14 -1.90 -24.75
C LEU A 19 -8.64 -2.65 -23.51
N ALA A 20 -7.39 -3.12 -23.56
CA ALA A 20 -6.65 -3.45 -22.36
C ALA A 20 -6.10 -2.13 -21.80
N THR A 21 -6.91 -1.43 -21.01
CA THR A 21 -6.44 -0.27 -20.25
C THR A 21 -5.66 -0.73 -19.02
N ALA A 22 -4.46 -0.15 -18.92
CA ALA A 22 -3.70 0.13 -17.71
C ALA A 22 -3.11 -1.05 -16.93
N VAL A 23 -1.84 -1.35 -17.20
CA VAL A 23 -0.84 -1.53 -16.14
C VAL A 23 0.42 -0.81 -16.61
N SER A 24 0.52 0.51 -16.41
CA SER A 24 1.85 1.08 -16.18
C SER A 24 2.12 0.86 -14.70
N ALA A 25 2.67 -0.31 -14.35
CA ALA A 25 3.37 -0.42 -13.09
C ALA A 25 4.47 0.63 -13.16
N GLN A 26 4.33 1.71 -12.39
CA GLN A 26 5.35 2.73 -12.33
C GLN A 26 6.64 2.02 -11.91
N GLU A 27 7.69 2.06 -12.75
CA GLU A 27 8.89 1.22 -12.58
C GLU A 27 9.58 1.42 -11.21
N ASP A 28 9.22 2.50 -10.49
CA ASP A 28 9.73 2.89 -9.18
C ASP A 28 8.69 2.85 -8.03
N ALA A 29 7.58 2.11 -8.19
CA ALA A 29 6.59 1.98 -7.12
C ALA A 29 7.20 1.33 -5.85
N VAL A 30 6.99 1.96 -4.70
CA VAL A 30 7.43 1.46 -3.38
C VAL A 30 6.27 0.90 -2.56
N LEU A 31 5.04 1.30 -2.86
CA LEU A 31 3.81 0.77 -2.26
C LEU A 31 2.75 0.56 -3.33
N THR A 32 2.14 -0.62 -3.34
CA THR A 32 0.90 -0.90 -4.06
C THR A 32 -0.23 -1.09 -3.05
N VAL A 33 -1.36 -0.45 -3.26
CA VAL A 33 -2.57 -0.60 -2.44
C VAL A 33 -3.71 -1.09 -3.32
N THR A 34 -4.29 -2.23 -2.98
CA THR A 34 -5.44 -2.81 -3.68
C THR A 34 -6.69 -2.71 -2.79
N ALA A 35 -7.76 -2.09 -3.30
CA ALA A 35 -9.05 -2.01 -2.65
C ALA A 35 -10.15 -2.44 -3.64
N GLY A 36 -10.65 -3.67 -3.49
CA GLY A 36 -11.52 -4.29 -4.49
C GLY A 36 -10.81 -4.42 -5.85
N ASP A 37 -11.43 -3.89 -6.92
CA ASP A 37 -10.85 -3.88 -8.27
C ASP A 37 -9.91 -2.68 -8.53
N MET A 38 -9.75 -1.79 -7.56
CA MET A 38 -8.89 -0.61 -7.69
C MET A 38 -7.48 -0.92 -7.19
N GLU A 39 -6.48 -0.56 -8.00
CA GLU A 39 -5.07 -0.61 -7.65
C GLU A 39 -4.47 0.80 -7.71
N HIS A 40 -3.87 1.22 -6.59
CA HIS A 40 -3.14 2.46 -6.46
C HIS A 40 -1.67 2.16 -6.21
N THR A 41 -0.78 2.79 -6.98
CA THR A 41 0.66 2.64 -6.78
C THR A 41 1.26 3.99 -6.39
N TYR A 42 2.20 3.95 -5.45
CA TYR A 42 2.89 5.13 -4.95
C TYR A 42 4.40 4.95 -5.12
N THR A 43 5.06 5.94 -5.71
CA THR A 43 6.50 6.14 -5.57
C THR A 43 6.81 6.73 -4.19
N MET A 44 8.10 6.70 -3.80
CA MET A 44 8.53 7.34 -2.55
C MET A 44 8.25 8.85 -2.54
N GLU A 45 8.36 9.51 -3.69
CA GLU A 45 8.05 10.93 -3.83
C GLU A 45 6.56 11.20 -3.58
N GLN A 46 5.68 10.41 -4.22
CA GLN A 46 4.22 10.53 -4.03
C GLN A 46 3.79 10.27 -2.58
N LEU A 47 4.41 9.30 -1.89
CA LEU A 47 4.13 9.08 -0.47
C LEU A 47 4.52 10.29 0.38
N LYS A 48 5.62 10.97 0.06
CA LYS A 48 6.09 12.17 0.80
C LYS A 48 5.28 13.43 0.50
N GLU A 49 4.48 13.44 -0.56
CA GLU A 49 3.53 14.51 -0.87
C GLU A 49 2.25 14.42 -0.03
N LEU A 50 1.93 13.23 0.50
CA LEU A 50 0.81 13.04 1.43
C LEU A 50 1.10 13.72 2.78
N PRO A 51 0.06 14.03 3.59
CA PRO A 51 0.25 14.56 4.93
C PRO A 51 1.20 13.69 5.76
N SER A 52 2.29 14.31 6.22
CA SER A 52 3.31 13.64 7.01
C SER A 52 2.91 13.57 8.48
N SER A 53 3.09 12.41 9.09
CA SER A 53 2.95 12.15 10.53
C SER A 53 4.28 11.66 11.10
N SER A 54 4.54 11.99 12.37
CA SER A 54 5.77 11.61 13.06
C SER A 54 5.51 11.39 14.55
N PHE A 55 6.20 10.42 15.14
CA PHE A 55 6.24 10.22 16.59
C PHE A 55 7.57 9.58 17.03
N GLU A 56 7.87 9.72 18.30
CA GLU A 56 9.00 9.06 18.97
C GLU A 56 8.49 7.85 19.75
N THR A 57 9.16 6.69 19.62
CA THR A 57 8.86 5.48 20.40
C THR A 57 10.07 4.55 20.47
N GLU A 58 10.21 3.79 21.55
CA GLU A 58 11.08 2.63 21.63
C GLU A 58 10.47 1.44 20.88
N THR A 59 11.32 0.55 20.35
CA THR A 59 10.86 -0.68 19.71
C THR A 59 11.68 -1.87 20.21
N ILE A 60 11.11 -3.07 20.15
CA ILE A 60 11.83 -4.31 20.50
C ILE A 60 12.89 -4.71 19.45
N TRP A 61 12.98 -3.98 18.32
CA TRP A 61 13.89 -4.28 17.21
C TRP A 61 14.98 -3.23 17.00
N THR A 62 15.01 -2.19 17.84
CA THR A 62 15.97 -1.07 17.79
C THR A 62 16.46 -0.78 19.20
N GLU A 63 17.58 -0.06 19.31
CA GLU A 63 18.12 0.35 20.61
C GLU A 63 17.69 1.79 20.91
N GLY A 64 17.01 1.98 22.05
CA GLY A 64 16.54 3.29 22.51
C GLY A 64 15.40 3.88 21.69
N ALA A 65 15.00 5.09 22.06
CA ALA A 65 13.93 5.84 21.41
C ALA A 65 14.28 6.16 19.95
N GLN A 66 13.31 5.97 19.06
CA GLN A 66 13.42 6.21 17.62
C GLN A 66 12.36 7.21 17.18
N THR A 67 12.72 8.16 16.32
CA THR A 67 11.76 9.05 15.67
C THR A 67 11.39 8.50 14.31
N PHE A 68 10.15 8.04 14.16
CA PHE A 68 9.63 7.57 12.87
C PHE A 68 8.82 8.67 12.19
N GLN A 69 9.02 8.80 10.88
CA GLN A 69 8.24 9.71 10.05
C GLN A 69 7.69 8.98 8.83
N GLY A 70 6.42 9.25 8.51
CA GLY A 70 5.69 8.54 7.47
C GLY A 70 4.37 9.19 7.11
N VAL A 71 3.52 8.41 6.44
CA VAL A 71 2.11 8.74 6.21
C VAL A 71 1.28 8.00 7.25
N SER A 72 0.28 8.64 7.84
CA SER A 72 -0.68 7.97 8.72
C SER A 72 -1.40 6.85 7.98
N LEU A 73 -1.55 5.67 8.60
CA LEU A 73 -2.31 4.58 7.99
C LEU A 73 -3.76 5.03 7.77
N LYS A 74 -4.33 5.79 8.72
CA LYS A 74 -5.65 6.40 8.59
C LYS A 74 -5.71 7.31 7.36
N ASP A 75 -4.78 8.25 7.22
CA ASP A 75 -4.83 9.24 6.14
C ASP A 75 -4.72 8.56 4.77
N LEU A 76 -3.90 7.51 4.66
CA LEU A 76 -3.85 6.72 3.43
C LEU A 76 -5.19 6.05 3.12
N MET A 77 -5.85 5.42 4.11
CA MET A 77 -7.16 4.79 3.91
C MET A 77 -8.25 5.83 3.57
N ASP A 78 -8.22 6.99 4.20
CA ASP A 78 -9.11 8.11 3.88
C ASP A 78 -8.94 8.56 2.42
N THR A 79 -7.72 8.58 1.87
CA THR A 79 -7.50 8.93 0.45
C THR A 79 -8.15 7.95 -0.54
N LEU A 80 -8.46 6.74 -0.09
CA LEU A 80 -9.07 5.67 -0.86
C LEU A 80 -10.58 5.53 -0.58
N ASP A 81 -11.14 6.40 0.27
CA ASP A 81 -12.53 6.32 0.76
C ASP A 81 -12.86 4.95 1.42
N VAL A 82 -11.88 4.34 2.10
CA VAL A 82 -12.02 3.05 2.79
C VAL A 82 -12.07 3.27 4.30
N SER A 83 -13.10 2.72 4.97
CA SER A 83 -13.28 2.90 6.43
C SER A 83 -13.57 1.61 7.20
N GLU A 84 -13.67 0.46 6.54
CA GLU A 84 -13.95 -0.83 7.18
C GLU A 84 -13.15 -1.97 6.52
N GLY A 85 -13.15 -3.15 7.15
CA GLY A 85 -12.51 -4.35 6.62
C GLY A 85 -11.18 -4.71 7.29
N MET A 86 -10.39 -5.51 6.58
CA MET A 86 -9.06 -5.96 7.02
C MET A 86 -7.99 -5.53 6.03
N ILE A 87 -6.90 -4.97 6.55
CA ILE A 87 -5.73 -4.60 5.77
C ILE A 87 -4.73 -5.75 5.85
N GLU A 88 -4.54 -6.47 4.74
CA GLU A 88 -3.42 -7.38 4.58
C GLU A 88 -2.18 -6.59 4.15
N ALA A 89 -1.20 -6.51 5.04
CA ALA A 89 0.07 -5.83 4.78
C ALA A 89 1.15 -6.84 4.45
N THR A 90 1.81 -6.68 3.30
CA THR A 90 2.80 -7.64 2.79
C THR A 90 4.16 -6.99 2.54
N ALA A 91 5.22 -7.70 2.95
CA ALA A 91 6.60 -7.31 2.75
C ALA A 91 7.17 -7.84 1.42
N ILE A 92 8.32 -7.30 1.02
CA ILE A 92 9.05 -7.68 -0.20
C ILE A 92 9.38 -9.20 -0.28
N ASN A 93 9.45 -9.88 0.87
CA ASN A 93 9.70 -11.33 0.96
C ASN A 93 8.41 -12.17 1.05
N ASP A 94 7.25 -11.58 0.73
CA ASP A 94 5.92 -12.20 0.77
C ASP A 94 5.44 -12.65 2.16
N TYR A 95 6.12 -12.19 3.23
CA TYR A 95 5.56 -12.27 4.57
C TYR A 95 4.39 -11.28 4.70
N ALA A 96 3.26 -11.73 5.23
CA ALA A 96 2.05 -10.93 5.37
C ALA A 96 1.48 -10.98 6.79
N VAL A 97 0.84 -9.88 7.18
CA VAL A 97 0.13 -9.71 8.46
C VAL A 97 -1.23 -9.07 8.20
N GLU A 98 -2.19 -9.32 9.10
CA GLU A 98 -3.51 -8.70 9.01
C GLU A 98 -3.68 -7.63 10.10
N ILE A 99 -4.07 -6.43 9.67
CA ILE A 99 -4.32 -5.25 10.50
C ILE A 99 -5.81 -4.91 10.34
N PRO A 100 -6.59 -4.94 11.43
CA PRO A 100 -7.97 -4.47 11.40
C PRO A 100 -8.05 -3.00 11.00
N MET A 101 -9.04 -2.61 10.21
CA MET A 101 -9.24 -1.20 9.85
C MET A 101 -9.46 -0.31 11.09
N GLU A 102 -9.94 -0.88 12.21
CA GLU A 102 -10.06 -0.19 13.51
C GLU A 102 -8.72 0.26 14.11
N ASP A 103 -7.59 -0.28 13.66
CA ASP A 103 -6.27 0.19 14.06
C ASP A 103 -5.89 1.49 13.30
N ALA A 104 -6.49 1.76 12.15
CA ALA A 104 -6.22 2.95 11.32
C ALA A 104 -6.93 4.19 11.88
N VAL A 105 -6.43 4.70 13.02
CA VAL A 105 -6.99 5.85 13.74
C VAL A 105 -6.03 7.05 13.79
N SER A 106 -6.54 8.22 14.19
CA SER A 106 -5.70 9.39 14.50
C SER A 106 -4.70 9.00 15.59
N ASP A 107 -3.46 9.46 15.45
CA ASP A 107 -2.37 9.16 16.38
C ASP A 107 -2.11 7.63 16.52
N GLY A 108 -2.52 6.86 15.51
CA GLY A 108 -2.32 5.42 15.39
C GLY A 108 -1.05 5.07 14.60
N PRO A 109 -1.05 3.90 13.92
CA PRO A 109 0.10 3.46 13.15
C PRO A 109 0.37 4.37 11.95
N ILE A 110 1.66 4.50 11.61
CA ILE A 110 2.12 5.16 10.40
C ILE A 110 2.82 4.16 9.48
N ILE A 111 2.77 4.41 8.18
CA ILE A 111 3.65 3.81 7.18
C ILE A 111 4.90 4.67 7.12
N ALA A 112 5.87 4.35 7.97
CA ALA A 112 7.13 5.08 8.07
C ALA A 112 7.98 4.86 6.82
N TYR A 113 8.54 5.94 6.28
CA TYR A 113 9.58 5.92 5.24
C TYR A 113 10.92 6.47 5.75
N ALA A 114 10.94 7.10 6.93
CA ALA A 114 12.14 7.60 7.58
C ALA A 114 12.20 7.21 9.06
N ASN A 115 13.42 7.00 9.55
CA ASN A 115 13.75 6.74 10.95
C ASN A 115 14.96 7.60 11.33
N ASN A 116 14.84 8.40 12.40
CA ASN A 116 15.83 9.36 12.88
C ASN A 116 16.34 10.27 11.76
N ASP A 117 15.40 10.97 11.12
CA ASP A 117 15.59 11.94 10.03
C ASP A 117 16.24 11.37 8.76
N LYS A 118 16.36 10.05 8.64
CA LYS A 118 16.96 9.38 7.49
C LYS A 118 15.98 8.45 6.82
N GLU A 119 15.92 8.52 5.49
CA GLU A 119 15.17 7.56 4.70
C GLU A 119 15.65 6.13 4.96
N MET A 120 14.70 5.21 5.15
CA MET A 120 15.00 3.83 5.50
C MET A 120 15.46 3.04 4.27
N SER A 121 16.67 2.49 4.31
CA SER A 121 17.15 1.57 3.28
C SER A 121 16.58 0.16 3.47
N ARG A 122 16.57 -0.67 2.43
CA ARG A 122 16.18 -2.09 2.53
C ARG A 122 16.93 -2.87 3.63
N ARG A 123 18.22 -2.56 3.84
CA ARG A 123 19.03 -3.18 4.92
C ARG A 123 18.67 -2.62 6.30
N GLY A 124 18.16 -1.39 6.36
CA GLY A 124 17.69 -0.72 7.57
C GLY A 124 16.17 -0.74 7.72
N LYS A 125 15.53 -1.91 7.49
CA LYS A 125 14.09 -2.11 7.66
C LYS A 125 13.17 -1.27 6.74
N GLY A 126 13.71 -0.59 5.74
CA GLY A 126 12.93 0.12 4.70
C GLY A 126 12.59 -0.75 3.47
N PRO A 127 12.01 -0.18 2.41
CA PRO A 127 11.74 1.24 2.22
C PRO A 127 10.61 1.76 3.12
N LEU A 128 9.69 0.88 3.51
CA LEU A 128 8.53 1.20 4.33
C LEU A 128 8.41 0.26 5.53
N TRP A 129 7.90 0.78 6.64
CA TRP A 129 7.61 0.03 7.85
C TRP A 129 6.30 0.53 8.48
N ILE A 130 5.34 -0.36 8.74
CA ILE A 130 4.20 -0.04 9.61
C ILE A 130 4.68 -0.03 11.06
N VAL A 131 4.59 1.13 11.71
CA VAL A 131 5.03 1.33 13.10
C VAL A 131 3.88 1.90 13.90
N TYR A 132 3.62 1.33 15.07
CA TYR A 132 2.67 1.85 16.06
C TYR A 132 3.40 2.73 17.09
N PRO A 133 2.72 3.71 17.70
CA PRO A 133 3.32 4.54 18.75
C PRO A 133 3.28 3.80 20.09
N TYR A 134 4.14 2.79 20.25
CA TYR A 134 4.12 1.85 21.38
C TYR A 134 4.18 2.53 22.75
N ASP A 135 4.88 3.64 22.86
CA ASP A 135 5.05 4.38 24.13
C ASP A 135 3.90 5.34 24.44
N SER A 136 3.00 5.57 23.49
CA SER A 136 1.85 6.48 23.69
C SER A 136 0.75 5.87 24.54
N ASP A 137 0.55 4.55 24.46
CA ASP A 137 -0.51 3.82 25.16
C ASP A 137 -0.16 2.34 25.28
N VAL A 138 -0.38 1.76 26.46
CA VAL A 138 -0.14 0.34 26.75
C VAL A 138 -0.91 -0.60 25.83
N LYS A 139 -2.02 -0.17 25.23
CA LYS A 139 -2.77 -0.97 24.23
C LYS A 139 -1.90 -1.36 23.02
N TYR A 140 -0.88 -0.56 22.68
CA TYR A 140 0.06 -0.85 21.61
C TYR A 140 1.19 -1.79 22.03
N GLN A 141 1.34 -2.09 23.32
CA GLN A 141 2.42 -2.93 23.87
C GLN A 141 1.98 -4.39 24.02
N THR A 142 1.40 -4.95 22.96
CA THR A 142 0.93 -6.34 22.94
C THR A 142 1.63 -7.13 21.84
N GLU A 143 1.78 -8.44 22.04
CA GLU A 143 2.39 -9.33 21.04
C GLU A 143 1.68 -9.24 19.67
N THR A 144 0.35 -9.05 19.68
CA THR A 144 -0.44 -8.86 18.46
C THR A 144 -0.09 -7.56 17.73
N ILE A 145 0.08 -6.44 18.45
CA ILE A 145 0.47 -5.18 17.81
C ILE A 145 1.91 -5.25 17.31
N TYR A 146 2.83 -5.83 18.10
CA TYR A 146 4.21 -6.03 17.64
C TYR A 146 4.29 -6.94 16.41
N SER A 147 3.46 -7.96 16.30
CA SER A 147 3.45 -8.84 15.12
C SER A 147 2.88 -8.15 13.87
N ARG A 148 2.00 -7.15 14.03
CA ARG A 148 1.48 -6.31 12.94
C ARG A 148 2.50 -5.30 12.39
N SER A 149 3.58 -5.03 13.13
CA SER A 149 4.62 -4.07 12.73
C SER A 149 5.55 -4.64 11.66
N ILE A 150 5.16 -4.48 10.40
CA ILE A 150 5.82 -5.10 9.25
C ILE A 150 6.77 -4.13 8.53
N TRP A 151 8.05 -4.47 8.48
CA TRP A 151 9.07 -3.74 7.72
C TRP A 151 9.26 -4.31 6.31
N GLN A 152 9.97 -3.57 5.45
CA GLN A 152 10.08 -3.90 4.03
C GLN A 152 8.69 -4.02 3.36
N LEU A 153 7.70 -3.27 3.86
CA LEU A 153 6.36 -3.23 3.29
C LEU A 153 6.42 -2.78 1.83
N ASN A 154 5.68 -3.45 0.95
CA ASN A 154 5.48 -3.01 -0.43
C ASN A 154 4.05 -3.19 -0.96
N ARG A 155 3.18 -3.92 -0.25
CA ARG A 155 1.78 -4.10 -0.66
C ARG A 155 0.81 -4.00 0.51
N LEU A 156 -0.33 -3.38 0.27
CA LEU A 156 -1.51 -3.42 1.12
C LEU A 156 -2.68 -3.94 0.28
N ALA A 157 -3.47 -4.85 0.82
CA ALA A 157 -4.73 -5.29 0.22
C ALA A 157 -5.87 -5.15 1.24
N ILE A 158 -6.92 -4.44 0.86
CA ILE A 158 -8.12 -4.25 1.68
C ILE A 158 -9.12 -5.35 1.34
N LYS A 159 -9.50 -6.12 2.36
CA LYS A 159 -10.45 -7.24 2.28
C LYS A 159 -11.78 -6.90 2.95
#